data_AF-D3DFZ7-F1
#
_entry.id   AF-D3DFZ7-F1
#
_cell.length_a   1.000
_cell.length_b   1.000
_cell.length_c   1.000
_cell.angle_alpha   90.00
_cell.angle_beta   90.00
_cell.angle_gamma   90.00
#
_symmetry.space_group_name_H-M   'P 1'
#
loop_
_entity.id
_entity.type
_entity.pdbx_description
1 polymer ?
#
loop_
_entity_poly.entity_id
_entity_poly.type
_entity_poly.pdbx_seq_one_letter_code
_entity_poly.pdbx_strand_id
1 'polypeptide(L)'
;MLYGFLMVLFACFYAILYALGRASHLPSLQRLSYGFGVLEFLSGLGMVASDYLDTFWRVLILFSIIAYLFIPPIMWRVVVAFHER
;
A
#
# COMPACT_ATOMS: atom_id res chain seq x y z
N MET A 1 -13.59 -7.98 -9.25
CA MET A 1 -12.46 -8.92 -9.06
C MET A 1 -11.12 -8.36 -9.50
N LEU A 2 -10.95 -7.87 -10.74
CA LEU A 2 -9.66 -7.32 -11.22
C LEU A 2 -9.08 -6.24 -10.30
N TYR A 3 -9.89 -5.24 -9.93
CA TYR A 3 -9.45 -4.15 -9.05
C TYR A 3 -8.94 -4.62 -7.68
N GLY A 4 -9.60 -5.63 -7.09
CA GLY A 4 -9.14 -6.21 -5.82
C GLY A 4 -7.81 -6.96 -5.96
N PHE A 5 -7.64 -7.73 -7.04
CA PHE A 5 -6.36 -8.36 -7.35
C PHE A 5 -5.24 -7.33 -7.54
N LEU A 6 -5.49 -6.29 -8.33
CA LEU A 6 -4.51 -5.22 -8.58
C LEU A 6 -4.17 -4.44 -7.32
N MET A 7 -5.17 -4.13 -6.48
CA MET A 7 -4.96 -3.46 -5.19
C MET A 7 -3.98 -4.26 -4.33
N VAL A 8 -4.22 -5.56 -4.15
CA VAL A 8 -3.33 -6.43 -3.34
C VAL A 8 -1.94 -6.55 -3.96
N LEU A 9 -1.85 -6.75 -5.28
CA LEU A 9 -0.58 -6.86 -5.99
C LEU A 9 0.28 -5.60 -5.81
N PHE A 10 -0.31 -4.43 -6.02
CA PHE A 10 0.37 -3.15 -5.89
C PHE A 10 0.69 -2.81 -4.43
N ALA A 11 -0.16 -3.18 -3.47
CA ALA A 11 0.15 -3.07 -2.04
C ALA A 11 1.42 -3.87 -1.67
N CYS A 12 1.52 -5.11 -2.17
CA CYS A 12 2.68 -5.96 -1.96
C CYS A 12 3.95 -5.37 -2.58
N PHE A 13 3.89 -4.90 -3.83
CA PHE A 13 5.04 -4.25 -4.47
C PHE A 13 5.44 -2.96 -3.76
N TYR A 14 4.48 -2.14 -3.33
CA TYR A 14 4.74 -0.95 -2.56
C TYR A 14 5.52 -1.30 -1.28
N ALA A 15 5.02 -2.25 -0.48
CA ALA A 15 5.66 -2.64 0.77
C ALA A 15 7.07 -3.21 0.58
N ILE A 16 7.24 -4.17 -0.34
CA ILE A 16 8.52 -4.84 -0.58
C ILE A 16 9.55 -3.85 -1.13
N LEU A 17 9.21 -3.07 -2.15
CA LEU A 17 10.14 -2.12 -2.77
C LEU A 17 10.47 -0.97 -1.82
N TYR A 18 9.52 -0.54 -0.99
CA TYR A 18 9.78 0.46 0.04
C TYR A 18 10.81 -0.06 1.05
N ALA A 19 10.57 -1.25 1.61
CA ALA A 19 11.46 -1.87 2.58
C ALA A 19 12.85 -2.13 1.98
N LEU A 20 12.92 -2.69 0.78
CA LEU A 20 14.18 -2.94 0.07
C LEU A 20 14.92 -1.63 -0.23
N GLY A 21 14.22 -0.60 -0.70
CA GLY A 21 14.81 0.71 -0.97
C GLY A 21 15.35 1.37 0.29
N ARG A 22 14.72 1.16 1.45
CA ARG A 22 15.23 1.64 2.74
C ARG A 22 16.45 0.84 3.20
N ALA A 23 16.37 -0.49 3.15
CA ALA A 23 17.45 -1.39 3.58
C ALA A 23 18.72 -1.25 2.74
N SER A 24 18.58 -1.06 1.43
CA SER A 24 19.72 -0.90 0.51
C SER A 24 20.17 0.54 0.31
N HIS A 25 19.61 1.51 1.05
CA HIS A 25 19.88 2.95 0.88
C HIS A 25 19.69 3.47 -0.57
N LEU A 26 18.73 2.90 -1.31
CA LEU A 26 18.42 3.26 -2.69
C LEU A 26 17.17 4.16 -2.77
N PRO A 27 17.32 5.49 -2.85
CA PRO A 27 16.18 6.41 -2.85
C PRO A 27 15.33 6.30 -4.12
N SER A 28 15.92 5.90 -5.25
CA SER A 28 15.18 5.66 -6.49
C SER A 28 14.15 4.53 -6.33
N LEU A 29 14.51 3.46 -5.62
CA LEU A 29 13.62 2.33 -5.37
C LEU A 29 12.47 2.69 -4.43
N GLN A 30 12.75 3.52 -3.41
CA GLN A 30 11.71 4.07 -2.54
C GLN A 30 10.75 5.00 -3.32
N ARG A 31 11.26 5.84 -4.23
CA ARG A 31 10.39 6.67 -5.08
C ARG A 31 9.51 5.82 -5.99
N LEU A 32 10.07 4.76 -6.58
CA LEU A 32 9.32 3.82 -7.40
C LEU A 32 8.23 3.12 -6.59
N SER A 33 8.51 2.74 -5.34
CA SER A 33 7.53 2.07 -4.48
C SER A 33 6.30 2.95 -4.22
N TYR A 34 6.47 4.25 -4.00
CA TYR A 34 5.33 5.18 -3.89
C TYR A 34 4.47 5.21 -5.16
N GLY A 35 5.05 4.99 -6.34
CA GLY A 35 4.28 4.81 -7.57
C GLY A 35 3.32 3.62 -7.48
N PHE A 36 3.77 2.50 -6.90
CA PHE A 36 2.88 1.37 -6.61
C PHE A 36 1.85 1.68 -5.53
N GLY A 37 2.18 2.50 -4.52
CA GLY A 37 1.19 2.98 -3.55
C GLY A 37 0.06 3.79 -4.21
N VAL A 38 0.38 4.65 -5.19
CA VAL A 38 -0.65 5.35 -5.98
C VAL A 38 -1.48 4.38 -6.80
N LEU A 39 -0.86 3.39 -7.45
CA LEU A 39 -1.59 2.38 -8.23
C LEU A 39 -2.49 1.49 -7.37
N GLU A 40 -2.06 1.15 -6.15
CA GLU A 40 -2.86 0.45 -5.15
C GLU A 40 -4.09 1.27 -4.77
N PHE A 41 -3.89 2.55 -4.42
CA PHE A 41 -4.97 3.47 -4.11
C PHE A 41 -5.99 3.61 -5.26
N LEU A 42 -5.51 3.80 -6.50
CA LEU A 42 -6.38 3.88 -7.68
C LEU A 42 -7.15 2.58 -7.93
N SER A 43 -6.51 1.42 -7.73
CA SER A 43 -7.16 0.12 -7.85
C SER A 43 -8.23 -0.07 -6.78
N GLY A 44 -7.92 0.36 -5.55
CA GLY A 44 -8.87 0.40 -4.44
C GLY A 44 -10.09 1.27 -4.72
N LEU A 45 -9.90 2.48 -5.30
CA LEU A 45 -11.01 3.32 -5.74
C LEU A 45 -11.88 2.65 -6.81
N GLY A 46 -11.27 1.95 -7.77
CA GLY A 46 -12.00 1.16 -8.76
C GLY A 46 -12.84 0.05 -8.11
N MET A 47 -12.34 -0.54 -7.03
CA MET A 47 -13.08 -1.52 -6.23
C MET A 47 -14.25 -0.88 -5.50
N VAL A 48 -14.05 0.27 -4.83
CA VAL A 48 -15.11 1.04 -4.14
C VAL A 48 -16.23 1.46 -5.09
N ALA A 49 -15.90 1.80 -6.34
CA ALA A 49 -16.87 2.19 -7.36
C ALA A 49 -17.65 1.02 -7.96
N SER A 50 -17.35 -0.24 -7.58
CA SER A 50 -17.99 -1.41 -8.17
C SER A 50 -19.35 -1.75 -7.54
N ASP A 51 -20.32 -2.16 -8.36
CA ASP A 51 -21.70 -2.42 -7.93
C ASP A 51 -21.91 -3.71 -7.13
N TYR A 52 -20.93 -4.61 -7.08
CA TYR A 52 -21.03 -5.88 -6.35
C TYR A 52 -20.73 -5.78 -4.85
N LEU A 53 -20.32 -4.60 -4.36
CA LEU A 53 -20.02 -4.37 -2.95
C LEU A 53 -21.11 -3.53 -2.30
N ASP A 54 -21.60 -3.98 -1.15
CA ASP A 54 -22.46 -3.17 -0.30
C ASP A 54 -21.70 -1.99 0.32
N THR A 55 -22.46 -1.06 0.92
CA THR A 55 -21.93 0.17 1.52
C THR A 55 -20.90 -0.10 2.62
N PHE A 56 -21.09 -1.14 3.43
CA PHE A 56 -20.17 -1.47 4.50
C PHE A 56 -18.79 -1.85 3.93
N TRP A 57 -18.74 -2.73 2.93
CA TRP A 57 -17.48 -3.12 2.29
C TRP A 57 -16.82 -1.95 1.56
N ARG A 58 -17.60 -1.09 0.89
CA ARG A 58 -17.07 0.12 0.24
C ARG A 58 -16.36 1.04 1.23
N VAL A 59 -16.97 1.28 2.39
CA VAL A 59 -16.38 2.10 3.45
C VAL A 59 -15.12 1.44 4.01
N LEU A 60 -15.15 0.13 4.25
CA LEU A 60 -13.99 -0.61 4.74
C LEU A 60 -12.80 -0.54 3.77
N ILE A 61 -13.06 -0.72 2.47
CA ILE A 61 -12.01 -0.64 1.45
C ILE A 61 -11.50 0.78 1.33
N LEU A 62 -12.37 1.79 1.35
CA LEU A 62 -11.97 3.19 1.32
C LEU A 62 -11.04 3.55 2.49
N PHE A 63 -11.37 3.08 3.70
CA PHE A 63 -10.49 3.22 4.85
C PHE A 63 -9.16 2.47 4.65
N SER A 64 -9.24 1.23 4.17
CA SER A 64 -8.08 0.37 3.92
C SER A 64 -7.07 1.02 2.98
N ILE A 65 -7.52 1.50 1.81
CA ILE A 65 -6.62 2.06 0.78
C ILE A 65 -5.91 3.32 1.27
N ILE A 66 -6.55 4.08 2.16
CA ILE A 66 -5.91 5.23 2.81
C ILE A 66 -4.87 4.75 3.82
N ALA A 67 -5.21 3.77 4.65
CA ALA A 67 -4.28 3.21 5.63
C ALA A 67 -3.04 2.61 4.97
N TYR A 68 -3.20 1.86 3.88
CA TYR A 68 -2.12 1.18 3.16
C TYR A 68 -1.05 2.13 2.63
N LEU A 69 -1.39 3.39 2.30
CA LEU A 69 -0.41 4.42 1.93
C LEU A 69 0.63 4.68 3.05
N PHE A 70 0.20 4.60 4.30
CA PHE A 70 1.03 4.94 5.46
C PHE A 70 1.67 3.72 6.14
N ILE A 71 1.16 2.51 5.90
CA ILE A 71 1.65 1.29 6.55
C ILE A 71 3.16 1.08 6.30
N PRO A 72 3.71 1.07 5.07
CA PRO A 72 5.13 0.78 4.89
C PRO A 72 6.08 1.79 5.55
N PRO A 73 5.87 3.12 5.44
CA PRO A 73 6.69 4.11 6.16
C PRO A 73 6.60 3.99 7.68
N ILE A 74 5.40 3.78 8.23
CA ILE A 74 5.20 3.65 9.68
C ILE A 74 5.85 2.36 10.18
N MET A 75 5.59 1.24 9.51
CA MET A 75 6.13 -0.07 9.88
C MET A 75 7.65 -0.08 9.83
N TRP A 76 8.27 0.58 8.83
CA TRP A 76 9.72 0.71 8.79
C TRP A 76 10.28 1.41 10.04
N ARG A 77 9.65 2.50 10.49
CA ARG A 77 10.07 3.19 11.73
C ARG A 77 9.97 2.29 12.95
N VAL A 78 8.91 1.47 13.02
CA VAL A 78 8.74 0.47 14.08
C VAL A 78 9.88 -0.54 14.04
N VAL A 79 10.17 -1.13 12.87
CA VAL A 79 11.26 -2.10 12.71
C VAL A 79 12.61 -1.51 13.14
N VAL A 80 12.92 -0.29 12.74
CA VAL A 80 14.15 0.40 13.15
C VAL A 80 14.18 0.59 14.68
N ALA A 81 13.09 1.09 15.28
CA ALA A 81 13.02 1.29 16.73
C ALA A 81 13.16 -0.01 17.55
N PHE A 82 12.79 -1.15 16.98
CA PHE A 82 12.99 -2.47 17.60
C PHE A 82 14.43 -3.00 17.47
N HIS A 83 15.19 -2.58 16.45
CA HIS A 83 16.58 -3.01 16.26
C HIS A 83 17.61 -2.06 16.90
N GLU A 84 17.22 -0.81 17.17
CA GLU A 84 18.04 0.16 17.91
C GLU A 84 17.97 -0.01 19.43
N ARG A 85 17.01 -0.81 19.93
CA ARG A 85 16.85 -1.16 21.35
C ARG A 85 17.42 -2.53 21.66
#